data_AF-A0A1I4QQ69-F1
#
_entry.id   AF-A0A1I4QQ69-F1
#
_cell.length_a   1.000
_cell.length_b   1.000
_cell.length_c   1.000
_cell.angle_alpha   90.00
_cell.angle_beta   90.00
_cell.angle_gamma   90.00
#
_symmetry.space_group_name_H-M   'P 1'
#
loop_
_entity.id
_entity.type
_entity.pdbx_description
1 polymer ?
#
loop_
_entity_poly.entity_id
_entity_poly.type
_entity_poly.pdbx_seq_one_letter_code
_entity_poly.pdbx_strand_id
1 'polypeptide(L)'
;MVKVDVEGFRYECLGVLEKVESLINVGVQNGITKQYDLSSLKKDIELLQTAKDVTNFKADRGFKELKRLTRLCGRVCCEVVVEPNTIMQLVVCNTCPIFEFEKNYL
;
A
#
# COMPACT_ATOMS: atom_id res chain seq x y z
N MET A 1 11.98 1.47 25.24
CA MET A 1 11.34 2.27 24.17
C MET A 1 11.69 1.62 22.85
N VAL A 2 10.69 1.14 22.08
CA VAL A 2 10.93 0.73 20.70
C VAL A 2 11.30 1.99 19.92
N LYS A 3 12.51 2.06 19.37
CA LYS A 3 12.86 3.15 18.45
C LYS A 3 11.97 2.97 17.22
N VAL A 4 11.10 3.94 16.97
CA VAL A 4 10.36 3.99 15.71
C VAL A 4 11.37 4.33 14.63
N ASP A 5 11.60 3.39 13.72
CA ASP A 5 12.35 3.63 12.50
C ASP A 5 11.46 4.44 11.53
N VAL A 6 11.61 5.76 11.58
CA VAL A 6 10.80 6.68 10.76
C VAL A 6 11.11 6.51 9.28
N GLU A 7 12.39 6.33 8.94
CA GLU A 7 12.82 6.21 7.55
C GLU A 7 12.36 4.87 6.96
N GLY A 8 12.53 3.77 7.70
CA GLY A 8 12.01 2.47 7.32
C GLY A 8 10.50 2.47 7.13
N PHE A 9 9.74 3.07 8.05
CA PHE A 9 8.29 3.19 7.93
C PHE A 9 7.86 4.04 6.72
N ARG A 10 8.55 5.15 6.47
CA ARG A 10 8.29 6.00 5.30
C ARG A 10 8.55 5.24 4.00
N TYR A 11 9.68 4.53 3.91
CA TYR A 11 10.03 3.72 2.74
C TYR A 11 8.98 2.62 2.50
N GLU A 12 8.58 1.91 3.56
CA GLU A 12 7.53 0.89 3.50
C GLU A 12 6.21 1.48 2.96
N CYS A 13 5.71 2.59 3.53
CA CYS A 13 4.48 3.22 3.08
C CYS A 13 4.54 3.71 1.63
N LEU A 14 5.67 4.28 1.20
CA LEU A 14 5.84 4.74 -0.19
C LEU A 14 5.88 3.57 -1.18
N GLY A 15 6.56 2.46 -0.85
CA GLY A 15 6.56 1.27 -1.69
C GLY A 15 5.18 0.62 -1.82
N VAL A 16 4.39 0.65 -0.75
CA VAL A 16 2.98 0.23 -0.78
C VAL A 16 2.17 1.16 -1.68
N LEU A 17 2.34 2.47 -1.56
CA LEU A 17 1.60 3.46 -2.34
C LEU A 17 1.90 3.36 -3.83
N GLU A 18 3.17 3.17 -4.21
CA GLU A 18 3.57 2.95 -5.60
C GLU A 18 2.93 1.68 -6.18
N LYS A 19 2.90 0.59 -5.41
CA LYS A 19 2.24 -0.64 -5.85
C LYS A 19 0.73 -0.46 -5.98
N VAL A 20 0.11 0.29 -5.07
CA VAL A 20 -1.31 0.69 -5.15
C VAL A 20 -1.57 1.52 -6.41
N GLU A 21 -0.76 2.53 -6.71
CA GLU A 21 -0.87 3.33 -7.94
C GLU A 21 -0.82 2.45 -9.19
N SER A 22 0.15 1.54 -9.26
CA SER A 22 0.28 0.57 -10.35
C SER A 22 -0.98 -0.29 -10.52
N LEU A 23 -1.52 -0.85 -9.42
CA LEU A 23 -2.70 -1.71 -9.47
C LEU A 23 -3.98 -0.92 -9.77
N ILE A 24 -4.11 0.32 -9.32
CA ILE A 24 -5.22 1.20 -9.70
C ILE A 24 -5.20 1.46 -11.20
N ASN A 25 -4.04 1.77 -11.78
CA ASN A 25 -3.91 1.99 -13.22
C ASN A 25 -4.32 0.74 -14.02
N VAL A 26 -3.87 -0.44 -13.62
CA VAL A 26 -4.30 -1.72 -14.23
C VAL A 26 -5.82 -1.89 -14.11
N GLY A 27 -6.38 -1.64 -12.92
CA GLY A 27 -7.82 -1.78 -12.70
C GLY A 27 -8.65 -0.79 -13.51
N VAL A 28 -8.17 0.45 -13.71
CA VAL A 28 -8.82 1.46 -14.55
C VAL A 28 -8.81 1.03 -16.02
N GLN A 29 -7.65 0.57 -16.52
CA GLN A 29 -7.52 0.08 -17.90
C GLN A 29 -8.44 -1.11 -18.21
N ASN A 30 -8.78 -1.91 -17.18
CA ASN A 30 -9.65 -3.08 -17.30
C ASN A 30 -11.09 -2.82 -16.82
N GLY A 31 -11.45 -1.58 -16.48
CA GLY A 31 -12.81 -1.22 -16.05
C GLY A 31 -13.26 -1.77 -14.69
N ILE A 32 -12.33 -2.19 -13.84
CA ILE A 32 -12.59 -2.79 -12.52
C ILE A 32 -12.70 -1.73 -11.43
N THR A 33 -11.93 -0.65 -11.54
CA THR A 33 -11.89 0.44 -10.57
C THR A 33 -11.87 1.80 -11.25
N LYS A 34 -12.14 2.84 -10.48
CA LYS A 34 -12.03 4.25 -10.91
C LYS A 34 -10.65 4.80 -10.62
N GLN A 35 -10.32 5.94 -11.23
CA GLN A 35 -9.11 6.69 -10.90
C GLN A 35 -9.17 7.19 -9.44
N TYR A 36 -8.01 7.17 -8.77
CA TYR A 36 -7.81 7.78 -7.46
C TYR A 36 -6.69 8.81 -7.55
N ASP A 37 -6.86 9.95 -6.89
CA ASP A 37 -5.77 10.90 -6.66
C ASP A 37 -5.09 10.54 -5.34
N LEU A 38 -3.80 10.20 -5.43
CA LEU A 38 -2.97 9.76 -4.30
C LEU A 38 -1.95 10.82 -3.88
N SER A 39 -1.98 12.01 -4.50
CA SER A 39 -0.99 13.08 -4.30
C SER A 39 -0.95 13.55 -2.85
N SER A 40 -2.10 13.71 -2.20
CA SER A 40 -2.17 14.14 -0.79
C SER A 40 -1.55 13.08 0.14
N LEU A 41 -1.94 11.81 -0.04
CA LEU A 41 -1.44 10.71 0.78
C LEU A 41 0.07 10.53 0.63
N LYS A 42 0.59 10.65 -0.60
CA LYS A 42 2.03 10.62 -0.88
C LYS A 42 2.77 11.72 -0.12
N LYS A 43 2.26 12.95 -0.20
CA LYS A 43 2.84 14.10 0.49
C LYS A 43 2.82 13.91 2.01
N ASP A 44 1.74 13.40 2.57
CA ASP A 44 1.63 13.15 4.01
C ASP A 44 2.68 12.13 4.49
N ILE A 45 2.95 11.08 3.69
CA ILE A 45 3.99 10.09 3.99
C ILE A 45 5.40 10.69 3.85
N GLU A 46 5.66 11.49 2.82
CA GLU A 46 6.96 12.14 2.59
C GLU A 46 7.34 13.10 3.72
N LEU A 47 6.35 13.74 4.35
CA LEU A 47 6.53 14.70 5.44
C LEU A 47 6.83 14.05 6.81
N LEU A 48 6.81 12.72 6.92
CA LEU A 48 7.14 12.03 8.18
C LEU A 48 8.63 12.19 8.52
N GLN A 49 8.92 12.83 9.65
CA GLN A 49 10.30 13.09 10.10
C GLN A 49 10.56 12.59 11.53
N THR A 50 9.53 12.43 12.35
CA THR A 50 9.67 12.04 13.75
C THR A 50 8.79 10.83 14.12
N ALA A 51 9.15 10.16 15.22
CA ALA A 51 8.33 9.09 15.78
C ALA A 51 6.90 9.54 16.13
N LYS A 52 6.74 10.83 16.50
CA LYS A 52 5.44 11.44 16.77
C LYS A 52 4.62 11.56 15.49
N ASP A 53 5.24 11.94 14.37
CA ASP A 53 4.56 12.01 13.07
C ASP A 53 4.07 10.64 12.64
N VAL A 54 4.90 9.60 12.78
CA VAL A 54 4.50 8.22 12.49
C VAL A 54 3.31 7.79 13.34
N THR A 55 3.35 8.10 14.64
CA THR A 55 2.25 7.77 15.56
C THR A 55 0.95 8.48 15.16
N ASN A 56 1.05 9.78 14.84
CA ASN A 56 -0.09 10.57 14.39
C ASN A 56 -0.64 10.04 13.06
N PHE A 57 0.23 9.76 12.09
CA PHE A 57 -0.14 9.23 10.79
C PHE A 57 -0.88 7.90 10.93
N LYS A 58 -0.38 6.98 11.75
CA LYS A 58 -1.04 5.69 12.03
C LYS A 58 -2.45 5.84 12.63
N ALA A 59 -2.69 6.91 13.39
CA ALA A 59 -4.01 7.22 13.96
C ALA A 59 -4.92 8.01 13.00
N ASP A 60 -4.33 8.66 12.00
CA ASP A 60 -5.02 9.58 11.09
C ASP A 60 -5.76 8.86 9.93
N ARG A 61 -6.59 9.63 9.22
CA ARG A 61 -7.30 9.21 8.01
C ARG A 61 -6.34 8.77 6.90
N GLY A 62 -5.16 9.38 6.75
CA GLY A 62 -4.20 8.99 5.71
C GLY A 62 -3.81 7.50 5.77
N PHE A 63 -3.47 7.00 6.96
CA PHE A 63 -3.14 5.58 7.14
C PHE A 63 -4.35 4.65 6.97
N LYS A 64 -5.55 5.09 7.36
CA LYS A 64 -6.79 4.35 7.10
C LYS A 64 -7.09 4.27 5.60
N GLU A 65 -6.81 5.33 4.86
CA GLU A 65 -6.95 5.36 3.41
C GLU A 65 -5.95 4.41 2.73
N LEU A 66 -4.67 4.42 3.12
CA LEU A 66 -3.68 3.46 2.62
C LEU A 66 -4.12 2.01 2.84
N LYS A 67 -4.63 1.68 4.04
CA LYS A 67 -5.21 0.36 4.37
C LYS A 67 -6.45 0.00 3.55
N ARG A 68 -7.26 0.97 3.16
CA ARG A 68 -8.42 0.74 2.30
C ARG A 68 -7.99 0.45 0.86
N LEU A 69 -7.01 1.22 0.36
CA LEU A 69 -6.53 1.10 -1.01
C LEU A 69 -5.79 -0.22 -1.26
N THR A 70 -5.00 -0.69 -0.29
CA THR A 70 -4.35 -2.01 -0.35
C THR A 70 -5.35 -3.14 -0.56
N ARG A 71 -6.45 -3.17 0.22
CA ARG A 71 -7.53 -4.15 0.06
C ARG A 71 -8.23 -4.07 -1.29
N LEU A 72 -8.49 -2.86 -1.79
CA LEU A 72 -9.07 -2.65 -3.12
C LEU A 72 -8.18 -3.25 -4.21
N CYS A 73 -6.87 -3.04 -4.09
CA CYS A 73 -5.89 -3.51 -5.06
C CYS A 73 -5.68 -5.03 -5.03
N GLY A 74 -5.94 -5.69 -3.90
CA GLY A 74 -5.93 -7.16 -3.80
C GLY A 74 -6.89 -7.81 -4.82
N ARG A 75 -8.07 -7.22 -5.02
CA ARG A 75 -9.04 -7.69 -6.03
C ARG A 75 -8.49 -7.56 -7.46
N VAL A 76 -7.95 -6.39 -7.81
CA VAL A 76 -7.38 -6.16 -9.15
C VAL A 76 -6.23 -7.13 -9.44
N CYS A 77 -5.37 -7.36 -8.45
CA CYS A 77 -4.23 -8.27 -8.59
C CYS A 77 -4.69 -9.70 -8.94
N CYS A 78 -5.67 -10.23 -8.21
CA CYS A 78 -6.18 -11.58 -8.39
C CYS A 78 -7.05 -11.76 -9.65
N GLU A 79 -7.68 -10.69 -10.16
CA GLU A 79 -8.51 -10.76 -11.37
C GLU A 79 -7.68 -10.57 -12.67
N VAL A 80 -6.58 -9.82 -12.63
CA VAL A 80 -5.91 -9.33 -13.85
C VAL A 80 -4.41 -9.57 -13.91
N VAL A 81 -3.72 -9.57 -12.76
CA VAL A 81 -2.24 -9.53 -12.75
C VAL A 81 -1.64 -10.92 -12.60
N VAL A 82 -2.23 -11.77 -11.77
CA VAL A 82 -1.70 -13.10 -11.51
C VAL A 82 -2.82 -14.13 -11.45
N GLU A 83 -2.59 -15.26 -12.12
CA GLU A 83 -3.53 -16.37 -12.09
C GLU A 83 -3.57 -17.01 -10.69
N PRO A 84 -4.77 -17.13 -10.08
CA PRO A 84 -4.91 -17.69 -8.74
C PRO A 84 -4.59 -19.20 -8.72
N ASN A 85 -4.20 -19.69 -7.54
CA ASN A 85 -3.84 -21.09 -7.28
C ASN A 85 -2.61 -21.58 -8.06
N THR A 86 -1.70 -20.66 -8.43
CA THR A 86 -0.44 -20.99 -9.12
C THR A 86 0.77 -20.77 -8.19
N ILE A 87 1.88 -21.47 -8.47
CA ILE A 87 3.15 -21.19 -7.78
C ILE A 87 3.60 -19.74 -8.02
N MET A 88 3.31 -19.20 -9.21
CA MET A 88 3.59 -17.81 -9.55
C MET A 88 2.85 -16.83 -8.64
N GLN A 89 1.59 -17.12 -8.26
CA GLN A 89 0.86 -16.34 -7.27
C GLN A 89 1.62 -16.25 -5.95
N LEU A 90 2.12 -17.37 -5.43
CA LEU A 90 2.87 -17.40 -4.17
C LEU A 90 4.12 -16.53 -4.25
N VAL A 91 4.88 -16.62 -5.35
CA VAL A 91 6.09 -15.81 -5.54
C VAL A 91 5.73 -14.33 -5.60
N VAL A 92 4.78 -13.95 -6.45
CA VAL A 92 4.37 -12.55 -6.66
C VAL A 92 3.83 -11.95 -5.36
N CYS A 93 2.97 -12.66 -4.64
CA CYS A 93 2.39 -12.20 -3.38
C CYS A 93 3.47 -12.03 -2.29
N ASN A 94 4.40 -12.98 -2.15
CA ASN A 94 5.44 -12.90 -1.12
C ASN A 94 6.44 -11.76 -1.36
N THR A 95 6.63 -11.33 -2.61
CA THR A 95 7.47 -10.16 -2.93
C THR A 95 6.69 -8.84 -2.99
N CYS A 96 5.38 -8.87 -2.74
CA CYS A 96 4.53 -7.69 -2.88
C CYS A 96 4.64 -6.81 -1.63
N PRO A 97 4.94 -5.50 -1.77
CA PRO A 97 5.01 -4.59 -0.63
C PRO A 97 3.66 -4.47 0.10
N ILE A 98 2.54 -4.62 -0.63
CA ILE A 98 1.22 -4.67 -0.01
C ILE A 98 1.12 -5.86 0.96
N PHE A 99 1.56 -7.05 0.56
CA PHE A 99 1.43 -8.26 1.38
C PHE A 99 2.21 -8.16 2.69
N GLU A 100 3.44 -7.64 2.63
CA GLU A 100 4.25 -7.44 3.83
C GLU A 100 3.65 -6.36 4.75
N PHE A 101 3.16 -5.26 4.17
CA PHE A 101 2.46 -4.21 4.92
C PHE A 101 1.19 -4.73 5.60
N GLU A 102 0.43 -5.62 4.95
CA GLU A 102 -0.75 -6.24 5.57
C GLU A 102 -0.37 -7.08 6.79
N LYS A 103 0.69 -7.90 6.73
CA LYS A 103 1.17 -8.66 7.90
C LYS A 103 1.53 -7.76 9.08
N ASN A 104 2.09 -6.59 8.80
CA ASN A 104 2.57 -5.69 9.83
C ASN A 104 1.45 -4.85 10.48
N TYR A 105 0.35 -4.59 9.75
CA TYR A 105 -0.61 -3.54 10.15
C TYR A 105 -2.11 -3.85 9.93
N LEU A 106 -2.49 -4.99 9.35
CA LEU A 106 -3.88 -5.42 9.12
C LEU A 106 -4.23 -6.69 9.89
#